data_AF-A0A439PNH8-F1
#
_entry.id   AF-A0A439PNH8-F1
#
_cell.length_a   1.000
_cell.length_b   1.000
_cell.length_c   1.000
_cell.angle_alpha   90.00
_cell.angle_beta   90.00
_cell.angle_gamma   90.00
#
_symmetry.space_group_name_H-M   'P 1'
#
loop_
_entity.id
_entity.type
_entity.pdbx_description
1 polymer ?
#
loop_
_entity_poly.entity_id
_entity_poly.type
_entity_poly.pdbx_seq_one_letter_code
_entity_poly.pdbx_strand_id
1 'polypeptide(L)'
;MLDTVRPSLAGFFEGTNSAPPTHLGTRYDASGNFLPEPGNTIVCHLVEGSLSQAAIIEVRERMLAMPDADRLAFTPISSLHMTLFQGIIEYRRRLPYWPSDVPLDTSIDDMTRLYLERLQGFEGHGPFKIKVAEVVPTGLTVAGATEQDRRILKAWRDALSVPFGYRHPDHDNYVFHITFAYQIRRFADERAAAWQELFDDCLSFLESEAPVIDLKPPAFCSFKDMKHFEKLLVLG
;
A
#
# COMPACT_ATOMS: atom_id res chain seq x y z
N MET A 1 -20.88 -18.42 11.97
CA MET A 1 -20.07 -18.72 10.77
C MET A 1 -18.88 -17.77 10.57
N LEU A 2 -18.81 -16.64 11.29
CA LEU A 2 -17.64 -15.75 11.29
C LEU A 2 -16.55 -16.15 12.33
N ASP A 3 -16.87 -17.02 13.28
CA ASP A 3 -15.94 -17.49 14.33
C ASP A 3 -14.73 -18.28 13.80
N THR A 4 -14.73 -18.63 12.51
CA THR A 4 -13.67 -19.37 11.81
C THR A 4 -12.78 -18.51 10.92
N VAL A 5 -13.04 -17.20 10.85
CA VAL A 5 -12.33 -16.27 9.97
C VAL A 5 -11.18 -15.59 10.72
N ARG A 6 -10.00 -15.51 10.10
CA ARG A 6 -8.83 -14.81 10.68
C ARG A 6 -9.20 -13.38 11.11
N PRO A 7 -8.78 -12.89 12.29
CA PRO A 7 -9.16 -11.55 12.76
C PRO A 7 -8.82 -10.41 11.78
N SER A 8 -7.73 -10.54 11.02
CA SER A 8 -7.34 -9.56 10.00
C SER A 8 -8.34 -9.46 8.84
N LEU A 9 -9.16 -10.49 8.62
CA LEU A 9 -10.17 -10.52 7.57
C LEU A 9 -11.54 -9.99 8.01
N ALA A 10 -11.79 -9.86 9.32
CA ALA A 10 -13.08 -9.44 9.85
C ALA A 10 -13.53 -8.07 9.32
N GLY A 11 -12.61 -7.14 9.06
CA GLY A 11 -12.95 -5.82 8.52
C GLY A 11 -13.55 -5.82 7.10
N PHE A 12 -13.48 -6.95 6.40
CA PHE A 12 -13.81 -7.06 4.97
C PHE A 12 -15.19 -7.66 4.69
N PHE A 13 -15.87 -8.23 5.70
CA PHE A 13 -17.17 -8.90 5.56
C PHE A 13 -18.34 -8.07 6.11
N GLU A 14 -19.53 -8.24 5.52
CA GLU A 14 -20.74 -7.46 5.80
C GLU A 14 -21.22 -7.59 7.25
N GLY A 15 -21.19 -8.80 7.83
CA GLY A 15 -21.71 -9.05 9.18
C GLY A 15 -20.86 -8.47 10.29
N THR A 16 -19.55 -8.33 10.06
CA THR A 16 -18.58 -7.75 11.01
C THR A 16 -18.32 -6.27 10.76
N ASN A 17 -18.60 -5.76 9.56
CA ASN A 17 -18.41 -4.36 9.20
C ASN A 17 -19.44 -3.91 8.17
N SER A 18 -20.56 -3.37 8.64
CA SER A 18 -21.63 -2.83 7.79
C SER A 18 -21.34 -1.43 7.22
N ALA A 19 -20.25 -0.79 7.63
CA ALA A 19 -19.91 0.54 7.14
C ALA A 19 -19.39 0.48 5.70
N PRO A 20 -19.80 1.42 4.83
CA PRO A 20 -19.29 1.49 3.47
C PRO A 20 -17.76 1.67 3.48
N PRO A 21 -17.04 1.17 2.45
CA PRO A 21 -15.62 1.40 2.33
C PRO A 21 -15.27 2.89 2.34
N THR A 22 -14.34 3.29 3.21
CA THR A 22 -14.02 4.70 3.52
C THR A 22 -13.66 5.55 2.30
N HIS A 23 -13.09 4.92 1.27
CA HIS A 23 -12.56 5.60 0.09
C HIS A 23 -13.50 5.59 -1.13
N LEU A 24 -14.67 4.96 -1.00
CA LEU A 24 -15.68 4.95 -2.07
C LEU A 24 -16.20 6.38 -2.31
N GLY A 25 -16.23 6.79 -3.58
CA GLY A 25 -16.62 8.13 -4.02
C GLY A 25 -15.53 9.20 -3.92
N THR A 26 -14.34 8.87 -3.39
CA THR A 26 -13.19 9.78 -3.32
C THR A 26 -11.98 9.25 -4.08
N ARG A 27 -11.59 8.00 -3.82
CA ARG A 27 -10.47 7.33 -4.50
C ARG A 27 -10.91 6.52 -5.71
N TYR A 28 -12.10 5.94 -5.64
CA TYR A 28 -12.71 5.16 -6.72
C TYR A 28 -14.23 5.28 -6.68
N ASP A 29 -14.89 5.10 -7.82
CA ASP A 29 -16.35 5.06 -7.93
C ASP A 29 -16.91 3.64 -7.69
N ALA A 30 -18.24 3.53 -7.72
CA ALA A 30 -18.93 2.25 -7.54
C ALA A 30 -18.75 1.25 -8.70
N SER A 31 -18.17 1.71 -9.82
CA SER A 31 -17.78 0.87 -10.96
C SER A 31 -16.31 0.44 -10.89
N GLY A 32 -15.57 0.85 -9.85
CA GLY A 32 -14.16 0.53 -9.66
C GLY A 32 -13.20 1.41 -10.45
N ASN A 33 -13.67 2.53 -11.04
CA ASN A 33 -12.79 3.47 -11.70
C ASN A 33 -12.09 4.34 -10.67
N PHE A 34 -10.76 4.43 -10.75
CA PHE A 34 -9.99 5.35 -9.91
C PHE A 34 -10.25 6.80 -10.30
N LEU A 35 -10.55 7.61 -9.28
CA LEU A 35 -10.85 9.04 -9.38
C LEU A 35 -9.59 9.88 -9.14
N PRO A 36 -9.55 11.14 -9.62
CA PRO A 36 -8.46 12.05 -9.31
C PRO A 36 -8.33 12.27 -7.79
N GLU A 37 -7.17 11.90 -7.27
CA GLU A 37 -6.76 12.07 -5.87
C GLU A 37 -5.25 12.34 -5.88
N PRO A 38 -4.83 13.54 -6.33
CA PRO A 38 -3.42 13.82 -6.53
C PRO A 38 -2.65 13.90 -5.20
N GLY A 39 -1.39 13.48 -5.24
CA GLY A 39 -0.51 13.49 -4.09
C GLY A 39 0.92 13.09 -4.42
N ASN A 40 1.72 12.90 -3.38
CA ASN A 40 3.08 12.40 -3.48
C ASN A 40 3.40 11.41 -2.35
N THR A 41 4.46 10.62 -2.51
CA THR A 41 4.79 9.52 -1.57
C THR A 41 6.21 9.00 -1.80
N ILE A 42 6.76 8.28 -0.80
CA ILE A 42 7.94 7.43 -0.96
C ILE A 42 7.50 5.97 -1.10
N VAL A 43 7.77 5.36 -2.25
CA VAL A 43 7.37 3.99 -2.57
C VAL A 43 8.54 3.16 -3.11
N CYS A 44 8.43 1.85 -2.96
CA CYS A 44 9.31 0.87 -3.59
C CYS A 44 8.45 0.04 -4.56
N HIS A 45 8.67 0.22 -5.87
CA HIS A 45 7.98 -0.58 -6.88
C HIS A 45 8.53 -2.00 -6.94
N LEU A 46 7.73 -2.95 -7.41
CA LEU A 46 8.24 -4.28 -7.75
C LEU A 46 9.32 -4.19 -8.84
N VAL A 47 10.29 -5.11 -8.80
CA VAL A 47 11.25 -5.27 -9.89
C VAL A 47 10.55 -5.96 -11.07
N GLU A 48 10.50 -5.28 -12.21
CA GLU A 48 9.84 -5.79 -13.40
C GLU A 48 10.56 -7.02 -13.96
N GLY A 49 9.82 -8.08 -14.26
CA GLY A 49 10.33 -9.35 -14.74
C GLY A 49 10.97 -10.24 -13.66
N SER A 50 10.96 -9.86 -12.38
CA SER A 50 11.47 -10.72 -11.31
C SER A 50 10.53 -11.90 -11.04
N LEU A 51 11.10 -12.99 -10.50
CA LEU A 51 10.32 -14.15 -10.06
C LEU A 51 9.32 -13.76 -8.96
N SER A 52 9.72 -12.90 -8.04
CA SER A 52 8.85 -12.39 -6.99
C SER A 52 7.69 -11.54 -7.53
N GLN A 53 7.90 -10.74 -8.59
CA GLN A 53 6.81 -10.03 -9.26
C GLN A 53 5.84 -11.00 -9.92
N ALA A 54 6.34 -12.02 -10.63
CA ALA A 54 5.50 -13.02 -11.28
C ALA A 54 4.61 -13.77 -10.27
N ALA A 55 5.17 -14.18 -9.12
CA ALA A 55 4.41 -14.83 -8.05
C ALA A 55 3.34 -13.90 -7.43
N ILE A 56 3.65 -12.62 -7.25
CA ILE A 56 2.69 -11.62 -6.78
C ILE A 56 1.54 -11.42 -7.78
N ILE A 57 1.85 -11.36 -9.08
CA ILE A 57 0.84 -11.26 -10.14
C ILE A 57 -0.05 -12.50 -10.15
N GLU A 58 0.52 -13.70 -10.03
CA GLU A 58 -0.23 -14.96 -9.96
C GLU A 58 -1.26 -14.93 -8.82
N VAL A 59 -0.89 -14.52 -7.60
CA VAL A 59 -1.84 -14.38 -6.49
C VAL A 59 -2.93 -13.36 -6.80
N ARG A 60 -2.57 -12.21 -7.39
CA ARG A 60 -3.54 -11.20 -7.81
C ARG A 60 -4.53 -11.76 -8.85
N GLU A 61 -4.08 -12.55 -9.81
CA GLU A 61 -4.95 -13.19 -10.81
C GLU A 61 -5.87 -14.24 -10.18
N ARG A 62 -5.40 -15.02 -9.19
CA ARG A 62 -6.27 -15.94 -8.44
C ARG A 62 -7.36 -15.20 -7.67
N MET A 63 -7.04 -14.04 -7.09
CA MET A 63 -8.04 -13.18 -6.44
C MET A 63 -9.05 -12.61 -7.45
N LEU A 64 -8.60 -12.20 -8.64
CA LEU A 64 -9.46 -11.74 -9.73
C LEU A 64 -10.40 -12.84 -10.26
N ALA A 65 -9.98 -14.10 -10.19
CA ALA A 65 -10.78 -15.24 -10.62
C ALA A 65 -11.92 -15.62 -9.64
N MET A 66 -11.96 -15.00 -8.45
CA MET A 66 -13.03 -15.25 -7.49
C MET A 66 -14.38 -14.74 -8.01
N PRO A 67 -15.49 -15.49 -7.83
CA PRO A 67 -16.81 -15.10 -8.36
C PRO A 67 -17.30 -13.70 -7.95
N ASP A 68 -16.86 -13.24 -6.77
CA ASP A 68 -17.23 -11.97 -6.16
C ASP A 68 -16.07 -10.94 -6.18
N ALA A 69 -15.12 -11.10 -7.10
CA ALA A 69 -14.03 -10.14 -7.33
C ALA A 69 -14.52 -8.77 -7.85
N ASP A 70 -15.74 -8.68 -8.38
CA ASP A 70 -16.40 -7.42 -8.77
C ASP A 70 -16.66 -6.48 -7.57
N ARG A 71 -16.51 -6.99 -6.35
CA ARG A 71 -16.53 -6.18 -5.11
C ARG A 71 -15.20 -5.48 -4.84
N LEU A 72 -14.19 -5.69 -5.66
CA LEU A 72 -12.85 -5.10 -5.55
C LEU A 72 -12.51 -4.25 -6.79
N ALA A 73 -11.96 -3.06 -6.56
CA ALA A 73 -11.37 -2.20 -7.58
C ALA A 73 -9.86 -2.46 -7.66
N PHE A 74 -9.42 -3.24 -8.65
CA PHE A 74 -8.02 -3.63 -8.79
C PHE A 74 -7.16 -2.54 -9.43
N THR A 75 -5.98 -2.30 -8.87
CA THR A 75 -4.96 -1.41 -9.44
C THR A 75 -4.25 -2.08 -10.63
N PRO A 76 -3.67 -1.29 -11.57
CA PRO A 76 -2.81 -1.84 -12.62
C PRO A 76 -1.59 -2.57 -12.06
N ILE A 77 -1.13 -3.61 -12.75
CA ILE A 77 0.09 -4.34 -12.36
C ILE A 77 1.31 -3.41 -12.30
N SER A 78 1.40 -2.44 -13.23
CA SER A 78 2.47 -1.46 -13.28
C SER A 78 2.53 -0.53 -12.07
N SER A 79 1.44 -0.40 -11.30
CA SER A 79 1.38 0.43 -10.11
C SER A 79 1.64 -0.34 -8.82
N LEU A 80 1.95 -1.63 -8.87
CA LEU A 80 2.22 -2.41 -7.66
C LEU A 80 3.50 -1.91 -6.96
N HIS A 81 3.35 -1.53 -5.71
CA HIS A 81 4.42 -1.00 -4.89
C HIS A 81 4.16 -1.23 -3.40
N MET A 82 5.22 -1.18 -2.59
CA MET A 82 5.13 -1.00 -1.15
C MET A 82 5.33 0.47 -0.82
N THR A 83 4.39 1.10 -0.11
CA THR A 83 4.62 2.45 0.43
C THR A 83 5.57 2.38 1.63
N LEU A 84 6.70 3.08 1.54
CA LEU A 84 7.67 3.20 2.64
C LEU A 84 7.27 4.36 3.56
N PHE A 85 6.91 5.51 2.98
CA PHE A 85 6.45 6.69 3.71
C PHE A 85 5.35 7.43 2.92
N GLN A 86 4.26 7.76 3.60
CA GLN A 86 3.13 8.46 2.99
C GLN A 86 3.44 9.96 2.91
N GLY A 87 3.39 10.52 1.70
CA GLY A 87 3.44 11.96 1.49
C GLY A 87 2.05 12.61 1.68
N ILE A 88 1.84 13.75 1.04
CA ILE A 88 0.56 14.48 1.10
C ILE A 88 -0.41 14.03 0.00
N ILE A 89 -1.71 14.25 0.23
CA ILE A 89 -2.78 13.86 -0.70
C ILE A 89 -3.97 14.84 -0.59
N GLU A 90 -4.61 15.16 -1.73
CA GLU A 90 -5.61 16.23 -1.86
C GLU A 90 -6.73 16.19 -0.81
N TYR A 91 -7.32 15.01 -0.56
CA TYR A 91 -8.44 14.87 0.36
C TYR A 91 -8.02 14.63 1.82
N ARG A 92 -6.76 14.92 2.19
CA ARG A 92 -6.27 14.83 3.57
C ARG A 92 -5.37 16.02 3.96
N ARG A 93 -5.81 17.24 3.62
CA ARG A 93 -5.16 18.51 3.99
C ARG A 93 -5.41 18.89 5.46
N ARG A 94 -4.79 18.17 6.40
CA ARG A 94 -4.88 18.45 7.85
C ARG A 94 -3.71 17.87 8.63
N LEU A 95 -3.40 18.47 9.77
CA LEU A 95 -2.43 17.89 10.71
C LEU A 95 -2.98 16.58 11.33
N PRO A 96 -2.11 15.59 11.65
CA PRO A 96 -0.67 15.55 11.42
C PRO A 96 -0.30 14.84 10.08
N TYR A 97 -1.14 14.95 9.05
CA TYR A 97 -0.91 14.40 7.69
C TYR A 97 -0.35 15.44 6.72
N TRP A 98 0.04 16.60 7.25
CA TRP A 98 0.54 17.77 6.53
C TRP A 98 1.58 18.45 7.41
N PRO A 99 2.65 19.03 6.86
CA PRO A 99 3.67 19.73 7.65
C PRO A 99 3.10 21.00 8.30
N SER A 100 3.38 21.21 9.58
CA SER A 100 2.82 22.35 10.33
C SER A 100 3.37 23.72 9.91
N ASP A 101 4.49 23.75 9.20
CA ASP A 101 5.16 24.95 8.71
C ASP A 101 4.71 25.38 7.30
N VAL A 102 3.71 24.69 6.71
CA VAL A 102 3.20 25.00 5.36
C VAL A 102 1.67 25.15 5.39
N PRO A 103 1.08 26.18 4.75
CA PRO A 103 -0.37 26.34 4.67
C PRO A 103 -1.09 25.12 4.07
N LEU A 104 -2.26 24.75 4.63
CA LEU A 104 -3.05 23.59 4.22
C LEU A 104 -3.63 23.70 2.79
N ASP A 105 -3.74 24.91 2.27
CA ASP A 105 -4.24 25.23 0.93
C ASP A 105 -3.12 25.28 -0.14
N THR A 106 -1.86 25.04 0.24
CA THR A 106 -0.75 24.95 -0.72
C THR A 106 -1.01 23.83 -1.73
N SER A 107 -0.82 24.10 -3.03
CA SER A 107 -1.14 23.14 -4.09
C SER A 107 -0.32 21.85 -3.97
N ILE A 108 -0.82 20.73 -4.50
CA ILE A 108 -0.08 19.45 -4.52
C ILE A 108 1.25 19.59 -5.28
N ASP A 109 1.24 20.36 -6.37
CA ASP A 109 2.44 20.59 -7.18
C ASP A 109 3.50 21.41 -6.42
N ASP A 110 3.08 22.43 -5.68
CA ASP A 110 3.99 23.23 -4.85
C ASP A 110 4.54 22.43 -3.67
N MET A 111 3.72 21.59 -3.03
CA MET A 111 4.18 20.64 -2.01
C MET A 111 5.17 19.63 -2.57
N THR A 112 4.94 19.14 -3.79
CA THR A 112 5.83 18.19 -4.45
C THR A 112 7.19 18.82 -4.76
N ARG A 113 7.22 20.07 -5.23
CA ARG A 113 8.45 20.83 -5.44
C ARG A 113 9.20 21.09 -4.14
N LEU A 114 8.48 21.48 -3.09
CA LEU A 114 9.05 21.66 -1.76
C LEU A 114 9.72 20.39 -1.25
N TYR A 115 9.08 19.23 -1.39
CA TYR A 115 9.70 17.97 -0.95
C TYR A 115 10.88 17.55 -1.81
N LEU A 116 10.89 17.83 -3.11
CA LEU A 116 12.09 17.62 -3.94
C LEU A 116 13.29 18.43 -3.44
N GLU A 117 13.07 19.67 -2.99
CA GLU A 117 14.11 20.51 -2.39
C GLU A 117 14.55 19.95 -1.03
N ARG A 118 13.60 19.59 -0.15
CA ARG A 118 13.90 19.04 1.19
C ARG A 118 14.58 17.67 1.15
N LEU A 119 14.39 16.90 0.08
CA LEU A 119 15.00 15.59 -0.11
C LEU A 119 16.35 15.66 -0.85
N GLN A 120 16.82 16.84 -1.27
CA GLN A 120 18.15 16.97 -1.85
C GLN A 120 19.22 16.54 -0.85
N GLY A 121 20.09 15.62 -1.26
CA GLY A 121 21.14 15.08 -0.40
C GLY A 121 20.63 14.18 0.74
N PHE A 122 19.36 13.75 0.71
CA PHE A 122 18.86 12.77 1.66
C PHE A 122 19.61 11.45 1.49
N GLU A 123 20.26 10.99 2.56
CA GLU A 123 20.93 9.69 2.61
C GLU A 123 20.00 8.63 3.19
N GLY A 124 19.94 7.48 2.51
CA GLY A 124 19.17 6.34 2.96
C GLY A 124 19.72 5.64 4.21
N HIS A 125 18.93 4.70 4.75
CA HIS A 125 19.36 3.82 5.84
C HIS A 125 19.79 2.43 5.37
N GLY A 126 20.30 2.33 4.14
CA GLY A 126 20.76 1.09 3.53
C GLY A 126 19.64 0.19 2.98
N PRO A 127 20.01 -0.93 2.33
CA PRO A 127 19.05 -1.84 1.72
C PRO A 127 18.29 -2.65 2.78
N PHE A 128 17.05 -3.04 2.45
CA PHE A 128 16.24 -3.94 3.25
C PHE A 128 15.56 -4.98 2.35
N LYS A 129 15.24 -6.13 2.93
CA LYS A 129 14.44 -7.18 2.31
C LYS A 129 13.09 -7.28 3.01
N ILE A 130 12.04 -7.55 2.24
CA ILE A 130 10.70 -7.82 2.78
C ILE A 130 10.22 -9.21 2.40
N LYS A 131 9.27 -9.71 3.18
CA LYS A 131 8.52 -10.93 2.89
C LYS A 131 7.04 -10.70 3.17
N VAL A 132 6.19 -11.54 2.58
CA VAL A 132 4.76 -11.55 2.84
C VAL A 132 4.51 -11.99 4.27
N ALA A 133 3.58 -11.31 4.94
CA ALA A 133 3.09 -11.69 6.26
C ALA A 133 1.69 -12.30 6.15
N GLU A 134 0.80 -11.67 5.39
CA GLU A 134 -0.55 -12.18 5.12
C GLU A 134 -1.01 -11.80 3.70
N VAL A 135 -1.88 -12.63 3.13
CA VAL A 135 -2.71 -12.30 1.96
C VAL A 135 -4.08 -11.87 2.46
N VAL A 136 -4.54 -10.70 2.03
CA VAL A 136 -5.81 -10.09 2.43
C VAL A 136 -6.56 -9.58 1.19
N PRO A 137 -7.87 -9.27 1.28
CA PRO A 137 -8.66 -8.82 0.13
C PRO A 137 -8.10 -7.65 -0.66
N THR A 138 -7.36 -6.75 -0.02
CA THR A 138 -6.77 -5.56 -0.65
C THR A 138 -5.36 -5.78 -1.17
N GLY A 139 -4.76 -6.97 -0.97
CA GLY A 139 -3.43 -7.33 -1.45
C GLY A 139 -2.62 -8.08 -0.41
N LEU A 140 -1.39 -7.62 -0.14
CA LEU A 140 -0.47 -8.29 0.77
C LEU A 140 -0.12 -7.38 1.94
N THR A 141 -0.11 -7.90 3.16
CA THR A 141 0.69 -7.29 4.22
C THR A 141 2.10 -7.86 4.15
N VAL A 142 3.09 -7.02 4.41
CA VAL A 142 4.51 -7.39 4.31
C VAL A 142 5.27 -6.90 5.54
N ALA A 143 6.41 -7.52 5.80
CA ALA A 143 7.30 -7.10 6.88
C ALA A 143 8.76 -7.29 6.45
N GLY A 144 9.69 -6.68 7.20
CA GLY A 144 11.11 -6.98 7.06
C GLY A 144 11.36 -8.50 7.17
N ALA A 145 12.12 -9.04 6.22
CA ALA A 145 12.40 -10.47 6.13
C ALA A 145 13.10 -10.99 7.40
N THR A 146 13.96 -10.16 7.98
CA THR A 146 14.64 -10.37 9.25
C THR A 146 14.35 -9.23 10.25
N GLU A 147 14.78 -9.40 11.50
CA GLU A 147 14.73 -8.33 12.50
C GLU A 147 15.59 -7.13 12.11
N GLN A 148 16.73 -7.36 11.43
CA GLN A 148 17.57 -6.28 10.93
C GLN A 148 16.84 -5.47 9.84
N ASP A 149 16.12 -6.13 8.93
CA ASP A 149 15.32 -5.45 7.91
C ASP A 149 14.21 -4.60 8.53
N ARG A 150 13.56 -5.08 9.60
CA ARG A 150 12.54 -4.32 10.34
C ARG A 150 13.13 -3.04 10.95
N ARG A 151 14.33 -3.11 11.52
CA ARG A 151 15.04 -1.94 12.06
C ARG A 151 15.42 -0.95 10.97
N ILE A 152 15.87 -1.43 9.81
CA ILE A 152 16.20 -0.58 8.66
C ILE A 152 14.94 0.12 8.14
N LEU A 153 13.84 -0.60 7.95
CA LEU A 153 12.55 -0.02 7.53
C LEU A 153 12.07 1.06 8.51
N LYS A 154 12.21 0.84 9.82
CA LYS A 154 11.88 1.83 10.84
C LYS A 154 12.79 3.07 10.72
N ALA A 155 14.10 2.87 10.60
CA ALA A 155 15.07 3.96 10.47
C ALA A 155 14.80 4.81 9.22
N TRP A 156 14.49 4.19 8.08
CA TRP A 156 14.03 4.89 6.87
C TRP A 156 12.84 5.79 7.15
N ARG A 157 11.79 5.27 7.79
CA ARG A 157 10.59 6.05 8.11
C ARG A 157 10.87 7.19 9.07
N ASP A 158 11.65 6.94 10.11
CA ASP A 158 12.05 7.96 11.08
C ASP A 158 12.84 9.09 10.42
N ALA A 159 13.79 8.77 9.55
CA ALA A 159 14.54 9.77 8.80
C ALA A 159 13.66 10.56 7.82
N LEU A 160 12.77 9.89 7.09
CA LEU A 160 11.83 10.55 6.16
C LEU A 160 10.84 11.48 6.87
N SER A 161 10.53 11.26 8.15
CA SER A 161 9.68 12.18 8.92
C SER A 161 10.28 13.59 9.08
N VAL A 162 11.61 13.73 8.97
CA VAL A 162 12.31 15.01 9.11
C VAL A 162 12.07 15.93 7.91
N PRO A 163 12.41 15.57 6.66
CA PRO A 163 12.13 16.42 5.50
C PRO A 163 10.62 16.56 5.25
N PHE A 164 9.80 15.54 5.54
CA PHE A 164 8.36 15.66 5.38
C PHE A 164 7.71 16.57 6.43
N GLY A 165 8.32 16.69 7.62
CA GLY A 165 7.90 17.61 8.68
C GLY A 165 6.69 17.12 9.49
N TYR A 166 6.35 15.83 9.42
CA TYR A 166 5.24 15.25 10.18
C TYR A 166 5.40 13.74 10.38
N ARG A 167 4.58 13.20 11.29
CA ARG A 167 4.39 11.76 11.52
C ARG A 167 2.90 11.48 11.61
N HIS A 168 2.43 10.45 10.91
CA HIS A 168 1.06 9.98 11.08
C HIS A 168 0.86 9.33 12.46
N PRO A 169 -0.37 9.25 12.98
CA PRO A 169 -0.62 8.63 14.29
C PRO A 169 -0.16 7.16 14.39
N ASP A 170 -0.11 6.46 13.26
CA ASP A 170 0.35 5.08 13.14
C ASP A 170 1.84 4.97 12.77
N HIS A 171 2.63 6.04 12.89
CA HIS A 171 4.02 6.07 12.39
C HIS A 171 4.88 4.88 12.85
N ASP A 172 4.86 4.60 14.15
CA ASP A 172 5.64 3.52 14.78
C ASP A 172 5.00 2.13 14.62
N ASN A 173 3.71 2.07 14.27
CA ASN A 173 2.92 0.84 14.15
C ASN A 173 2.41 0.60 12.72
N TYR A 174 3.07 1.22 11.73
CA TYR A 174 2.63 1.18 10.34
C TYR A 174 2.71 -0.23 9.77
N VAL A 175 1.60 -0.70 9.22
CA VAL A 175 1.53 -2.00 8.54
C VAL A 175 1.94 -1.80 7.09
N PHE A 176 3.14 -2.27 6.73
CA PHE A 176 3.58 -2.28 5.35
C PHE A 176 2.72 -3.23 4.52
N HIS A 177 2.42 -2.82 3.30
CA HIS A 177 1.54 -3.57 2.40
C HIS A 177 1.84 -3.26 0.94
N ILE A 178 1.43 -4.18 0.06
CA ILE A 178 1.36 -4.01 -1.39
C ILE A 178 -0.11 -4.10 -1.78
N THR A 179 -0.68 -2.99 -2.27
CA THR A 179 -2.10 -2.94 -2.62
C THR A 179 -2.35 -3.50 -4.00
N PHE A 180 -3.23 -4.51 -4.08
CA PHE A 180 -3.78 -5.03 -5.33
C PHE A 180 -5.11 -4.38 -5.67
N ALA A 181 -5.92 -4.08 -4.66
CA ALA A 181 -7.28 -3.62 -4.85
C ALA A 181 -7.83 -2.84 -3.64
N TYR A 182 -8.96 -2.18 -3.85
CA TYR A 182 -9.77 -1.57 -2.79
C TYR A 182 -11.19 -2.15 -2.80
N GLN A 183 -11.82 -2.31 -1.64
CA GLN A 183 -13.21 -2.77 -1.59
C GLN A 183 -14.18 -1.72 -2.10
N ILE A 184 -14.94 -2.05 -3.15
CA ILE A 184 -16.14 -1.31 -3.58
C ILE A 184 -17.30 -1.65 -2.63
N ARG A 185 -17.41 -2.93 -2.25
CA ARG A 185 -18.39 -3.45 -1.29
C ARG A 185 -17.71 -4.46 -0.38
N ARG A 186 -18.25 -4.64 0.83
CA ARG A 186 -17.84 -5.72 1.73
C ARG A 186 -18.19 -7.08 1.10
N PHE A 187 -17.51 -8.15 1.47
CA PHE A 187 -17.88 -9.50 1.03
C PHE A 187 -19.06 -10.03 1.84
N ALA A 188 -19.88 -10.87 1.21
CA ALA A 188 -20.94 -11.57 1.94
C ALA A 188 -20.31 -12.61 2.89
N ASP A 189 -20.86 -12.74 4.10
CA ASP A 189 -20.30 -13.59 5.16
C ASP A 189 -20.19 -15.07 4.74
N GLU A 190 -21.13 -15.53 3.92
CA GLU A 190 -21.15 -16.89 3.35
C GLU A 190 -19.95 -17.19 2.43
N ARG A 191 -19.25 -16.15 1.95
CA ARG A 191 -18.05 -16.27 1.12
C ARG A 191 -16.76 -16.36 1.94
N ALA A 192 -16.82 -16.16 3.25
CA ALA A 192 -15.64 -16.00 4.07
C ALA A 192 -14.72 -17.23 4.09
N ALA A 193 -15.30 -18.44 4.13
CA ALA A 193 -14.53 -19.68 4.08
C ALA A 193 -13.77 -19.82 2.74
N ALA A 194 -14.42 -19.53 1.62
CA ALA A 194 -13.80 -19.64 0.28
C ALA A 194 -12.66 -18.63 0.08
N TRP A 195 -12.83 -17.40 0.56
CA TRP A 195 -11.74 -16.41 0.52
C TRP A 195 -10.59 -16.78 1.45
N GLN A 196 -10.87 -17.30 2.65
CA GLN A 196 -9.82 -17.73 3.56
C GLN A 196 -9.00 -18.88 2.99
N GLU A 197 -9.64 -19.90 2.42
CA GLU A 197 -8.98 -21.02 1.73
C GLU A 197 -8.04 -20.50 0.62
N LEU A 198 -8.53 -19.62 -0.25
CA LEU A 198 -7.70 -18.98 -1.27
C LEU A 198 -6.49 -18.25 -0.66
N PHE A 199 -6.68 -17.49 0.42
CA PHE A 199 -5.61 -16.72 1.03
C PHE A 199 -4.58 -17.60 1.73
N ASP A 200 -4.99 -18.70 2.34
CA ASP A 200 -4.08 -19.70 2.92
C ASP A 200 -3.22 -20.34 1.82
N ASP A 201 -3.84 -20.78 0.73
CA ASP A 201 -3.15 -21.36 -0.43
C ASP A 201 -2.18 -20.37 -1.10
N CYS A 202 -2.63 -19.12 -1.30
CA CYS A 202 -1.81 -18.07 -1.87
C CYS A 202 -0.61 -17.71 -0.98
N LEU A 203 -0.79 -17.73 0.35
CA LEU A 203 0.30 -17.47 1.28
C LEU A 203 1.36 -18.58 1.19
N SER A 204 0.96 -19.85 1.23
CA SER A 204 1.87 -20.98 1.08
C SER A 204 2.60 -20.96 -0.28
N PHE A 205 1.91 -20.59 -1.35
CA PHE A 205 2.51 -20.41 -2.67
C PHE A 205 3.59 -19.31 -2.66
N LEU A 206 3.31 -18.14 -2.07
CA LEU A 206 4.26 -17.03 -1.99
C LEU A 206 5.47 -17.37 -1.10
N GLU A 207 5.28 -18.12 -0.02
CA GLU A 207 6.37 -18.59 0.84
C GLU A 207 7.34 -19.51 0.09
N SER A 208 6.85 -20.31 -0.85
CA SER A 208 7.67 -21.18 -1.73
C SER A 208 8.36 -20.38 -2.84
N GLU A 209 7.58 -19.64 -3.64
CA GLU A 209 8.06 -19.05 -4.90
C GLU A 209 8.72 -17.68 -4.72
N ALA A 210 8.36 -16.94 -3.67
CA ALA A 210 8.84 -15.59 -3.39
C ALA A 210 9.09 -15.37 -1.88
N PRO A 211 9.97 -16.18 -1.25
CA PRO A 211 10.26 -16.06 0.19
C PRO A 211 10.83 -14.67 0.56
N VAL A 212 11.38 -13.95 -0.41
CA VAL A 212 11.75 -12.53 -0.36
C VAL A 212 11.19 -11.84 -1.60
N ILE A 213 10.64 -10.64 -1.44
CA ILE A 213 10.13 -9.82 -2.55
C ILE A 213 11.22 -8.85 -3.03
N ASP A 214 11.47 -8.83 -4.34
CA ASP A 214 12.39 -7.90 -4.97
C ASP A 214 11.72 -6.55 -5.19
N LEU A 215 12.30 -5.52 -4.59
CA LEU A 215 11.84 -4.14 -4.69
C LEU A 215 12.91 -3.27 -5.36
N LYS A 216 12.46 -2.33 -6.20
CA LYS A 216 13.29 -1.20 -6.63
C LYS A 216 13.62 -0.32 -5.40
N PRO A 217 14.74 0.44 -5.44
CA PRO A 217 15.07 1.37 -4.35
C PRO A 217 13.93 2.34 -4.04
N PRO A 218 13.82 2.83 -2.79
CA PRO A 218 12.82 3.82 -2.42
C PRO A 218 12.89 5.04 -3.33
N ALA A 219 11.74 5.53 -3.79
CA ALA A 219 11.69 6.72 -4.61
C ALA A 219 10.54 7.64 -4.21
N PHE A 220 10.81 8.94 -4.23
CA PHE A 220 9.78 9.97 -4.18
C PHE A 220 9.05 10.05 -5.50
N CYS A 221 7.73 9.89 -5.43
CA CYS A 221 6.85 9.85 -6.57
C CYS A 221 5.70 10.85 -6.41
N SER A 222 5.23 11.39 -7.54
CA SER A 222 3.93 12.05 -7.65
C SER A 222 2.90 11.10 -8.28
N PHE A 223 1.63 11.27 -7.95
CA PHE A 223 0.54 10.52 -8.56
C PHE A 223 -0.69 11.40 -8.75
N LYS A 224 -1.51 11.10 -9.77
CA LYS A 224 -2.80 11.78 -10.04
C LYS A 224 -3.99 11.00 -9.48
N ASP A 225 -3.84 9.69 -9.43
CA ASP A 225 -4.78 8.70 -8.92
C ASP A 225 -3.98 7.42 -8.60
N MET A 226 -4.64 6.32 -8.26
CA MET A 226 -3.96 5.09 -7.83
C MET A 226 -3.42 4.22 -8.98
N LYS A 227 -3.49 4.66 -10.24
CA LYS A 227 -3.08 3.87 -11.41
C LYS A 227 -1.60 4.00 -11.77
N HIS A 228 -0.93 5.08 -11.34
CA HIS A 228 0.45 5.34 -11.72
C HIS A 228 1.16 6.23 -10.70
N PHE A 229 2.40 5.86 -10.36
CA PHE A 229 3.27 6.60 -9.46
C PHE A 229 4.53 7.03 -10.22
N GLU A 230 4.53 8.28 -10.67
CA GLU A 230 5.61 8.85 -11.46
C GLU A 230 6.81 9.13 -10.57
N LYS A 231 7.93 8.48 -10.89
CA LYS A 231 9.16 8.54 -10.11
C LYS A 231 9.89 9.86 -10.37
N LEU A 232 10.07 10.66 -9.33
CA LEU A 232 10.74 11.97 -9.42
C LEU A 232 12.18 11.93 -8.91
N LEU A 233 12.42 11.24 -7.79
CA LEU A 233 13.74 11.13 -7.16
C LEU A 233 13.93 9.75 -6.55
N VAL A 234 15.01 9.06 -6.91
CA VAL A 234 15.43 7.82 -6.24
C VAL A 234 16.24 8.19 -5.00
N LEU A 235 15.96 7.57 -3.87
CA LEU A 235 16.68 7.75 -2.61
C LEU A 235 17.71 6.62 -2.46
N GLY A 236 18.93 6.98 -2.07
CA GLY A 236 20.08 6.08 -1.94
C GLY A 236 20.86 6.37 -0.67
#